data_AF-A0A7W0FVH0-F1
#
_entry.id   AF-A0A7W0FVH0-F1
#
_cell.length_a   1.000
_cell.length_b   1.000
_cell.length_c   1.000
_cell.angle_alpha   90.00
_cell.angle_beta   90.00
_cell.angle_gamma   90.00
#
_symmetry.space_group_name_H-M   'P 1'
#
loop_
_entity.id
_entity.type
_entity.pdbx_description
1 polymer ?
#
loop_
_entity_poly.entity_id
_entity_poly.type
_entity_poly.pdbx_seq_one_letter_code
_entity_poly.pdbx_strand_id
1 'polypeptide(L)'
;MNSNKKHCLLTFEFDAKNEMLEIHANQKGLENLKTVIDSLLSKTDCDHVHLMTTEWGGDGLSSEKQNQENEIINHVKIFKWIDAD
;
A
#
# COMPACT_ATOMS: atom_id res chain seq x y z
N MET A 1 -6.78 -29.70 0.02
CA MET A 1 -5.85 -28.97 -0.87
C MET A 1 -5.67 -27.58 -0.27
N ASN A 2 -4.70 -27.39 0.62
CA ASN A 2 -4.48 -26.08 1.23
C ASN A 2 -3.42 -25.36 0.41
N SER A 3 -3.88 -24.60 -0.58
CA SER A 3 -3.08 -23.62 -1.30
C SER A 3 -2.48 -22.66 -0.28
N ASN A 4 -1.20 -22.86 0.02
CA ASN A 4 -0.35 -21.98 0.81
C ASN A 4 -0.06 -20.69 0.00
N LYS A 5 -1.12 -20.01 -0.44
CA LYS A 5 -1.03 -18.66 -1.00
C LYS A 5 -0.52 -17.81 0.16
N LYS A 6 0.77 -17.47 0.13
CA LYS A 6 1.39 -16.59 1.12
C LYS A 6 0.52 -15.33 1.23
N HIS A 7 -0.14 -15.19 2.38
CA HIS A 7 -1.01 -14.05 2.67
C HIS A 7 -0.20 -12.75 2.53
N CYS A 8 -0.68 -11.81 1.71
CA CYS A 8 -0.04 -10.52 1.52
C CYS A 8 -0.70 -9.52 2.46
N LEU A 9 -0.01 -9.17 3.55
CA LEU A 9 -0.45 -8.15 4.48
C LEU A 9 0.28 -6.85 4.17
N LEU A 10 -0.45 -5.83 3.75
CA LEU A 10 0.01 -4.44 3.60
C LEU A 10 -1.17 -3.52 3.88
N THR A 11 -1.10 -2.73 4.95
CA THR A 11 -2.10 -1.73 5.30
C THR A 11 -1.44 -0.36 5.46
N PHE A 12 -2.22 0.67 5.17
CA PHE A 12 -1.91 2.05 5.49
C PHE A 12 -2.98 2.51 6.49
N GLU A 13 -2.55 2.91 7.67
CA GLU A 13 -3.43 3.20 8.79
C GLU A 13 -3.14 4.58 9.33
N PHE A 14 -4.16 5.43 9.44
CA PHE A 14 -4.03 6.78 9.97
C PHE A 14 -4.32 6.78 11.47
N ASP A 15 -3.30 7.14 12.25
CA ASP A 15 -3.43 7.49 13.66
C ASP A 15 -3.87 8.95 13.76
N ALA A 16 -5.18 9.16 13.94
CA ALA A 16 -5.77 10.48 14.07
C ALA A 16 -5.35 11.21 15.36
N LYS A 17 -4.91 10.48 16.39
CA LYS A 17 -4.51 11.07 17.68
C LYS A 17 -3.14 11.72 17.59
N ASN A 18 -2.21 11.07 16.90
CA ASN A 18 -0.84 11.56 16.76
C ASN A 18 -0.55 12.17 15.37
N GLU A 19 -1.56 12.28 14.51
CA GLU A 19 -1.45 12.75 13.12
C GLU A 19 -0.36 12.00 12.33
N MET A 20 -0.37 10.67 12.44
CA MET A 20 0.68 9.81 11.89
C MET A 20 0.11 8.79 10.91
N LEU A 21 0.80 8.59 9.79
CA LEU A 21 0.54 7.48 8.89
C LEU A 21 1.44 6.30 9.25
N GLU A 22 0.82 5.17 9.59
CA GLU A 22 1.50 3.91 9.83
C GLU A 22 1.38 2.99 8.60
N ILE A 23 2.50 2.37 8.21
CA ILE A 23 2.52 1.34 7.17
C ILE A 23 2.83 0.01 7.85
N HIS A 24 1.85 -0.89 7.90
CA HIS A 24 2.02 -2.22 8.46
C HIS A 24 2.10 -3.24 7.34
N ALA A 25 3.09 -4.10 7.39
CA ALA A 25 3.24 -5.15 6.38
C ALA A 25 3.99 -6.36 6.91
N ASN A 26 3.64 -7.53 6.37
CA ASN A 26 4.51 -8.70 6.48
C ASN A 26 5.58 -8.68 5.37
N GLN A 27 6.50 -9.64 5.37
CA GLN A 27 7.56 -9.71 4.35
C GLN A 27 7.00 -9.66 2.91
N LYS A 28 5.91 -10.38 2.64
CA LYS A 28 5.32 -10.41 1.30
C LYS A 28 4.68 -9.07 0.92
N GLY A 29 4.06 -8.38 1.87
CA GLY A 29 3.55 -7.02 1.69
C GLY A 29 4.65 -6.01 1.39
N LEU A 30 5.77 -6.07 2.10
CA LEU A 30 6.94 -5.21 1.82
C LEU A 30 7.55 -5.50 0.45
N GLU A 31 7.67 -6.77 0.06
CA GLU A 31 8.12 -7.15 -1.29
C GLU A 31 7.17 -6.62 -2.39
N ASN A 32 5.87 -6.65 -2.14
CA ASN A 32 4.88 -6.11 -3.07
C ASN A 32 4.95 -4.58 -3.14
N LEU A 33 5.04 -3.88 -2.00
CA LEU A 33 5.22 -2.42 -1.97
C LEU A 33 6.49 -2.00 -2.70
N LYS A 34 7.60 -2.73 -2.49
CA LYS A 34 8.84 -2.53 -3.22
C LYS A 34 8.63 -2.66 -4.74
N THR A 35 7.92 -3.70 -5.19
CA THR A 35 7.63 -3.91 -6.62
C THR A 35 6.81 -2.75 -7.23
N VAL A 36 5.86 -2.21 -6.46
CA VAL A 36 5.06 -1.03 -6.87
C VAL A 36 5.96 0.20 -7.04
N ILE A 37 6.86 0.43 -6.09
CA ILE A 37 7.84 1.53 -6.15
C ILE A 37 8.79 1.34 -7.32
N ASP A 38 9.35 0.14 -7.50
CA ASP A 38 10.24 -0.20 -8.62
C ASP A 38 9.54 0.03 -9.97
N SER A 39 8.24 -0.29 -10.06
CA SER A 39 7.43 -0.03 -11.25
C SER A 39 7.29 1.46 -11.54
N LEU A 40 7.04 2.30 -10.52
CA LEU A 40 7.03 3.76 -10.68
C LEU A 40 8.40 4.28 -11.11
N LEU A 41 9.48 3.82 -10.49
CA LEU A 41 10.85 4.23 -10.83
C LEU A 41 11.23 3.90 -12.29
N SER A 42 10.63 2.86 -12.87
CA SER A 42 10.84 2.50 -14.28
C SER A 42 10.18 3.45 -15.29
N LYS A 43 9.31 4.37 -14.84
CA LYS A 43 8.62 5.34 -15.70
C LYS A 43 9.52 6.51 -16.04
N THR A 44 9.49 6.97 -17.29
CA THR A 44 10.22 8.17 -17.73
C THR A 44 9.57 9.43 -17.16
N ASP A 45 8.26 9.56 -17.33
CA ASP A 45 7.50 10.77 -17.02
C ASP A 45 6.84 10.72 -15.62
N CYS A 46 6.10 11.77 -15.28
CA CYS A 46 5.23 11.77 -14.11
C CYS A 46 4.16 10.68 -14.24
N ASP A 47 4.00 9.85 -13.21
CA ASP A 47 3.02 8.75 -13.20
C ASP A 47 2.53 8.52 -11.76
N HIS A 48 1.49 7.71 -11.61
CA HIS A 48 1.01 7.30 -10.29
C HIS A 48 0.36 5.93 -10.33
N VAL A 49 0.33 5.29 -9.17
CA VAL A 49 -0.33 4.00 -8.95
C VAL A 49 -1.38 4.12 -7.87
N HIS A 50 -2.41 3.29 -7.98
CA HIS A 50 -3.49 3.18 -7.01
C HIS A 50 -3.35 1.82 -6.31
N LEU A 51 -3.21 1.85 -4.99
CA LEU A 51 -3.34 0.66 -4.15
C LEU A 51 -4.68 0.76 -3.43
N MET A 52 -5.50 -0.27 -3.57
CA MET A 52 -6.84 -0.32 -2.97
C MET A 52 -7.07 -1.68 -2.30
N THR A 53 -7.92 -1.67 -1.28
CA THR A 53 -8.47 -2.88 -0.67
C THR A 53 -9.48 -3.56 -1.59
N THR A 54 -9.80 -4.83 -1.33
CA THR A 54 -10.75 -5.60 -2.15
C THR A 54 -12.17 -5.03 -2.13
N GLU A 55 -12.60 -4.45 -1.01
CA GLU A 55 -13.89 -3.78 -0.87
C GLU A 55 -13.98 -2.52 -1.75
N TRP A 56 -12.84 -1.96 -2.16
CA TRP A 56 -12.72 -0.80 -3.05
C TRP A 56 -12.31 -1.20 -4.48
N GLY A 57 -12.39 -2.50 -4.80
CA GLY A 57 -12.16 -3.02 -6.14
C GLY A 57 -10.69 -3.17 -6.53
N GLY A 58 -9.77 -3.19 -5.56
CA GLY A 58 -8.34 -3.50 -5.79
C GLY A 58 -7.84 -4.72 -5.03
N ASP A 59 -6.56 -5.00 -5.18
CA ASP A 59 -5.87 -6.12 -4.50
C ASP A 59 -4.48 -5.71 -3.97
N GLY A 60 -4.21 -4.41 -3.97
CA GLY A 60 -2.92 -3.84 -3.57
C GLY A 60 -2.75 -3.65 -2.07
N LEU A 61 -3.86 -3.59 -1.32
CA LEU A 61 -3.89 -3.42 0.14
C LEU A 61 -4.70 -4.54 0.78
N SER A 62 -4.30 -4.93 1.98
CA SER A 62 -5.11 -5.78 2.84
C SER A 62 -6.14 -4.96 3.59
N SER A 63 -7.28 -5.57 3.89
CA SER A 63 -8.34 -4.99 4.73
C SER A 63 -8.18 -5.42 6.20
N GLU A 64 -7.17 -6.22 6.50
CA GLU A 64 -6.85 -6.70 7.84
C GLU A 64 -6.08 -5.65 8.64
N LYS A 65 -6.82 -4.81 9.36
CA LYS A 65 -6.29 -3.75 10.21
C LYS A 65 -5.39 -4.28 11.34
N GLN A 66 -4.21 -3.69 11.54
CA GLN A 66 -3.22 -4.10 12.54
C GLN A 66 -3.34 -3.31 13.85
N ASN A 67 -3.63 -2.01 13.77
CA ASN A 67 -3.89 -1.17 14.95
C ASN A 67 -5.39 -0.89 15.09
N GLN A 68 -5.99 -1.38 16.18
CA GLN A 68 -7.44 -1.27 16.40
C GLN A 68 -7.93 0.18 16.58
N GLU A 69 -7.07 1.07 17.05
CA GLU A 69 -7.40 2.48 17.28
C GLU A 69 -7.28 3.34 16.02
N ASN A 70 -6.53 2.86 15.01
CA ASN A 70 -6.30 3.63 13.78
C ASN A 70 -7.44 3.46 12.77
N GLU A 71 -7.51 4.39 11.83
CA GLU A 71 -8.40 4.33 10.67
C GLU A 71 -7.68 3.69 9.48
N ILE A 72 -8.28 2.67 8.86
CA ILE A 72 -7.68 2.04 7.67
C ILE A 72 -7.91 2.92 6.43
N ILE A 73 -6.84 3.17 5.67
CA ILE A 73 -6.89 3.89 4.40
C ILE A 73 -7.11 2.88 3.27
N ASN A 74 -8.33 2.86 2.73
CA ASN A 74 -8.71 1.90 1.68
C ASN A 74 -8.17 2.24 0.29
N HIS A 75 -7.69 3.47 0.06
CA HIS A 75 -7.16 3.91 -1.22
C HIS A 75 -5.94 4.79 -1.02
N VAL A 76 -4.78 4.26 -1.41
CA VAL A 76 -3.49 4.96 -1.37
C VAL A 76 -3.04 5.23 -2.80
N LYS A 77 -2.69 6.48 -3.09
CA LYS A 77 -2.01 6.85 -4.33
C LYS A 77 -0.53 7.13 -4.05
N ILE A 78 0.34 6.56 -4.86
CA ILE A 78 1.77 6.88 -4.85
C ILE A 78 2.10 7.55 -6.18
N PHE A 79 2.64 8.76 -6.12
CA PHE A 79 3.00 9.56 -7.29
C PHE A 79 4.52 9.54 -7.49
N LYS A 80 4.95 9.38 -8.74
CA LYS A 80 6.30 9.74 -9.19
C LYS A 80 6.21 11.08 -9.90
N TRP A 81 6.99 12.04 -9.43
CA TRP A 81 7.23 13.31 -10.10
C TRP A 81 8.65 13.29 -10.68
N ILE A 82 8.86 14.00 -11.79
CA ILE A 82 10.20 14.34 -12.26
C ILE A 82 10.63 15.66 -11.59
N ASP A 83 11.94 15.85 -11.44
CA ASP A 83 12.46 17.12 -10.93
C ASP A 83 12.02 18.26 -11.87
N ALA A 84 11.63 19.39 -11.29
CA ALA A 84 11.44 20.61 -12.06
C ALA A 84 12.83 21.17 -12.42
N ASP A 85 13.03 21.52 -13.69
CA ASP A 85 14.22 22.23 -14.17
C ASP A 85 14.48 23.54 -13.38
#